data_AF-A0A935Z507-F1
#
_entry.id   AF-A0A935Z507-F1
#
_cell.length_a   1.000
_cell.length_b   1.000
_cell.length_c   1.000
_cell.angle_alpha   90.00
_cell.angle_beta   90.00
_cell.angle_gamma   90.00
#
_symmetry.space_group_name_H-M   'P 1'
#
loop_
_entity.id
_entity.type
_entity.pdbx_description
1 polymer ?
#
loop_
_entity_poly.entity_id
_entity_poly.type
_entity_poly.pdbx_seq_one_letter_code
_entity_poly.pdbx_strand_id
1 'polypeptide(L)'
;MNHARLGLSALFALSLVGCPDAESPSSANDEPQMRVTIDLSKGADNPSFTLSHSESRSFRKRVEDLEEQKNRVLPQPGQGGYQGLVLREIGRGDGRPEYRVKNGWVVVKSPTSQKGYADPLRKTEAWVIKAGQRVVPAAAYEEVRRELDSK
;
A
#
# COMPACT_ATOMS: atom_id res chain seq x y z
N MET A 1 50.09 -52.04 35.66
CA MET A 1 50.78 -51.36 36.79
C MET A 1 51.16 -49.95 36.36
N ASN A 2 51.18 -49.07 37.33
CA ASN A 2 51.05 -47.61 37.35
C ASN A 2 52.01 -46.71 36.53
N HIS A 3 51.60 -45.42 36.54
CA HIS A 3 52.32 -44.14 36.40
C HIS A 3 52.28 -43.51 34.99
N ALA A 4 51.50 -42.43 34.75
CA ALA A 4 51.71 -41.00 35.12
C ALA A 4 52.98 -40.42 34.45
N ARG A 5 53.03 -39.26 33.79
CA ARG A 5 52.23 -38.02 33.83
C ARG A 5 52.76 -37.04 32.74
N LEU A 6 51.93 -36.04 32.40
CA LEU A 6 52.26 -34.62 32.06
C LEU A 6 52.68 -34.18 30.64
N GLY A 7 51.91 -33.18 30.17
CA GLY A 7 52.28 -32.14 29.17
C GLY A 7 51.60 -32.35 27.81
N LEU A 8 50.92 -31.39 27.18
CA LEU A 8 50.79 -29.94 27.36
C LEU A 8 49.58 -29.49 26.51
N SER A 9 48.87 -28.46 26.96
CA SER A 9 47.66 -27.86 26.37
C SER A 9 47.74 -27.46 24.89
N ALA A 10 46.62 -27.63 24.18
CA ALA A 10 46.16 -26.69 23.16
C ALA A 10 44.63 -26.79 23.01
N LEU A 11 43.91 -25.93 23.71
CA LEU A 11 42.49 -25.65 23.48
C LEU A 11 42.37 -24.81 22.21
N PHE A 12 41.94 -25.40 21.10
CA PHE A 12 41.45 -24.65 19.94
C PHE A 12 39.94 -24.49 20.09
N ALA A 13 39.52 -23.36 20.63
CA ALA A 13 38.14 -22.90 20.57
C ALA A 13 37.85 -22.47 19.12
N LEU A 14 37.08 -23.27 18.38
CA LEU A 14 36.48 -22.83 17.12
C LEU A 14 35.34 -21.88 17.45
N SER A 15 35.59 -20.59 17.28
CA SER A 15 34.61 -19.53 17.37
C SER A 15 33.54 -19.70 16.27
N LEU A 16 32.38 -20.26 16.62
CA LEU A 16 31.16 -20.13 15.83
C LEU A 16 30.68 -18.67 15.92
N VAL A 17 31.22 -17.80 15.08
CA VAL A 17 30.66 -16.46 14.84
C VAL A 17 30.03 -16.46 13.46
N GLY A 18 28.80 -16.96 13.41
CA GLY A 18 27.84 -16.62 12.37
C GLY A 18 26.62 -16.10 13.11
N CYS A 19 26.55 -14.77 13.27
CA CYS A 19 25.41 -14.11 13.87
C CYS A 19 24.11 -14.63 13.21
N PRO A 20 23.06 -15.00 13.96
CA PRO A 20 21.75 -15.03 13.35
C PRO A 20 21.53 -13.62 12.81
N ASP A 21 21.30 -13.51 11.51
CA ASP A 21 20.77 -12.30 10.87
C ASP A 21 19.48 -11.99 11.63
N ALA A 22 19.60 -11.11 12.63
CA ALA A 22 18.47 -10.51 13.27
C ALA A 22 17.94 -9.53 12.23
N GLU A 23 17.14 -10.04 11.28
CA GLU A 23 16.13 -9.25 10.60
C GLU A 23 15.45 -8.46 11.73
N SER A 24 15.83 -7.18 11.84
CA SER A 24 15.24 -6.32 12.85
C SER A 24 13.74 -6.44 12.65
N PRO A 25 12.95 -6.71 13.70
CA PRO A 25 11.50 -6.75 13.55
C PRO A 25 11.11 -5.36 13.10
N SER A 26 10.94 -5.18 11.80
CA SER A 26 10.43 -3.96 11.21
C SER A 26 9.03 -3.88 11.79
N SER A 27 8.85 -3.08 12.84
CA SER A 27 7.61 -2.95 13.59
C SER A 27 6.47 -2.83 12.61
N ALA A 28 5.75 -3.93 12.36
CA ALA A 28 4.66 -3.96 11.39
C ALA A 28 3.51 -3.02 11.83
N ASN A 29 3.58 -2.53 13.06
CA ASN A 29 2.69 -1.56 13.68
C ASN A 29 3.12 -0.08 13.51
N ASP A 30 4.31 0.22 12.97
CA ASP A 30 4.76 1.60 12.74
C ASP A 30 4.53 2.07 11.30
N GLU A 31 4.10 1.18 10.40
CA GLU A 31 3.74 1.59 9.04
C GLU A 31 2.43 2.38 9.05
N PRO A 32 2.36 3.53 8.36
CA PRO A 32 1.14 4.31 8.33
C PRO A 32 0.04 3.53 7.60
N GLN A 33 -1.14 3.48 8.22
CA GLN A 33 -2.36 3.02 7.57
C GLN A 33 -2.83 4.03 6.53
N MET A 34 -3.67 3.61 5.59
CA MET A 34 -4.27 4.52 4.61
C MET A 34 -5.77 4.69 4.85
N ARG A 35 -6.22 5.95 4.85
CA ARG A 35 -7.63 6.30 4.74
C ARG A 35 -8.00 6.34 3.26
N VAL A 36 -9.03 5.61 2.91
CA VAL A 36 -9.67 5.61 1.59
C VAL A 36 -10.93 6.44 1.67
N THR A 37 -11.09 7.37 0.75
CA THR A 37 -12.33 8.10 0.51
C THR A 37 -12.84 7.74 -0.87
N ILE A 38 -14.09 7.29 -0.96
CA ILE A 38 -14.77 7.11 -2.23
C ILE A 38 -15.28 8.48 -2.65
N ASP A 39 -14.71 9.02 -3.72
CA ASP A 39 -15.06 10.36 -4.21
C ASP A 39 -16.30 10.22 -5.10
N LEU A 40 -17.44 10.70 -4.62
CA LEU A 40 -18.69 10.81 -5.36
C LEU A 40 -18.87 12.27 -5.77
N SER A 41 -19.63 12.52 -6.84
CA SER A 41 -19.85 13.87 -7.35
C SER A 41 -20.33 14.85 -6.28
N LYS A 42 -19.96 16.13 -6.44
CA LYS A 42 -20.27 17.21 -5.50
C LYS A 42 -21.73 17.16 -5.01
N GLY A 43 -21.90 17.03 -3.69
CA GLY A 43 -23.19 17.02 -3.02
C GLY A 43 -23.54 15.69 -2.34
N ALA A 44 -22.83 14.60 -2.65
CA ALA A 44 -22.93 13.33 -1.92
C ALA A 44 -21.96 13.30 -0.72
N ASP A 45 -22.38 12.67 0.38
CA ASP A 45 -21.46 12.30 1.45
C ASP A 45 -20.47 11.26 0.92
N ASN A 46 -19.19 11.62 0.85
CA ASN A 46 -18.13 10.72 0.40
C ASN A 46 -17.80 9.71 1.50
N PRO A 47 -18.20 8.42 1.39
CA PRO A 47 -17.90 7.45 2.43
C PRO A 47 -16.38 7.20 2.49
N SER A 48 -15.89 6.94 3.70
CA SER A 48 -14.47 6.64 3.91
C SER A 48 -14.29 5.46 4.84
N PHE A 49 -13.19 4.74 4.64
CA PHE A 49 -12.77 3.63 5.48
C PHE A 49 -11.25 3.61 5.60
N THR A 50 -10.73 2.84 6.54
CA THR A 50 -9.28 2.73 6.79
C THR A 50 -8.84 1.32 6.43
N LEU A 51 -7.80 1.22 5.60
CA LEU A 51 -7.11 -0.04 5.34
C LEU A 51 -6.33 -0.46 6.59
N SER A 52 -6.30 -1.75 6.90
CA SER A 52 -5.37 -2.30 7.88
C SER A 52 -3.90 -2.02 7.48
N HIS A 53 -2.96 -2.21 8.40
CA HIS A 53 -1.53 -2.06 8.12
C HIS A 53 -1.07 -2.95 6.95
N SER A 54 -1.50 -4.21 6.94
CA SER A 54 -1.15 -5.18 5.89
C SER A 54 -1.79 -4.83 4.54
N GLU A 55 -3.03 -4.33 4.53
CA GLU A 55 -3.70 -3.84 3.33
C GLU A 55 -3.02 -2.57 2.80
N SER A 56 -2.61 -1.65 3.67
CA SER A 56 -1.88 -0.43 3.28
C SER A 56 -0.53 -0.75 2.65
N ARG A 57 0.21 -1.71 3.21
CA ARG A 57 1.45 -2.25 2.60
C ARG A 57 1.18 -2.91 1.25
N SER A 58 0.13 -3.72 1.17
CA SER A 58 -0.27 -4.40 -0.07
C SER A 58 -0.66 -3.41 -1.16
N PHE A 59 -1.32 -2.31 -0.80
CA PHE A 59 -1.66 -1.24 -1.73
C PHE A 59 -0.40 -0.56 -2.28
N ARG A 60 0.55 -0.16 -1.42
CA ARG A 60 1.81 0.46 -1.87
C ARG A 60 2.57 -0.44 -2.84
N LYS A 61 2.74 -1.71 -2.47
CA LYS A 61 3.40 -2.69 -3.33
C LYS A 61 2.72 -2.82 -4.70
N ARG A 62 1.38 -2.87 -4.73
CA ARG A 62 0.63 -2.89 -6.00
C ARG A 62 0.94 -1.68 -6.86
N VAL A 63 1.01 -0.48 -6.29
CA VAL A 63 1.33 0.75 -7.03
C VAL A 63 2.78 0.75 -7.52
N GLU A 64 3.72 0.30 -6.70
CA GLU A 64 5.14 0.13 -7.07
C GLU A 64 5.33 -0.85 -8.24
N ASP A 65 4.50 -1.89 -8.31
CA ASP A 65 4.49 -2.89 -9.38
C ASP A 65 3.84 -2.38 -10.69
N LEU A 66 3.21 -1.19 -10.70
CA LEU A 66 2.58 -0.62 -11.91
C LEU A 66 3.59 0.10 -12.81
N GLU A 67 3.30 0.12 -14.10
CA GLU A 67 4.09 0.86 -15.09
C GLU A 67 3.88 2.37 -14.97
N GLU A 68 4.93 3.11 -14.59
CA GLU A 68 4.93 4.58 -14.56
C GLU A 68 4.84 5.16 -15.98
N GLN A 69 3.88 6.06 -16.21
CA GLN A 69 3.60 6.72 -17.48
C GLN A 69 4.21 8.12 -17.52
N LYS A 70 5.48 8.23 -17.94
CA LYS A 70 6.27 9.47 -17.87
C LYS A 70 5.86 10.57 -18.87
N ASN A 71 5.14 10.22 -19.95
CA ASN A 71 4.82 11.13 -21.06
C ASN A 71 3.32 11.18 -21.43
N ARG A 72 2.44 10.68 -20.57
CA ARG A 72 0.98 10.71 -20.83
C ARG A 72 0.30 11.83 -20.06
N VAL A 73 -0.72 12.40 -20.69
CA VAL A 73 -1.66 13.31 -20.03
C VAL A 73 -2.37 12.52 -18.93
N LEU A 74 -2.28 13.01 -17.70
CA LEU A 74 -2.95 12.38 -16.57
C LEU A 74 -4.47 12.55 -16.70
N PRO A 75 -5.26 11.53 -16.35
CA PRO A 75 -6.71 11.60 -16.43
C PRO A 75 -7.25 12.73 -15.53
N GLN A 76 -8.17 13.51 -16.07
CA GLN A 76 -8.91 14.53 -15.31
C GLN A 76 -10.11 13.89 -14.59
N PRO A 77 -10.56 14.47 -13.46
CA PRO A 77 -11.82 14.05 -12.84
C PRO A 77 -12.98 14.21 -13.84
N GLY A 78 -13.94 13.28 -13.78
CA GLY A 78 -15.12 13.30 -14.65
C GLY A 78 -16.15 14.31 -14.15
N GLN A 79 -17.26 14.43 -14.89
CA GLN A 79 -18.39 15.28 -14.50
C GLN A 79 -19.57 14.41 -14.08
N GLY A 80 -19.68 14.10 -12.78
CA GLY A 80 -20.83 13.38 -12.20
C GLY A 80 -20.55 11.93 -11.80
N GLY A 81 -21.33 11.43 -10.83
CA GLY A 81 -21.21 10.06 -10.30
C GLY A 81 -19.88 9.82 -9.58
N TYR A 82 -19.39 8.58 -9.65
CA TYR A 82 -18.13 8.15 -9.07
C TYR A 82 -16.91 8.81 -9.73
N GLN A 83 -16.11 9.49 -8.91
CA GLN A 83 -14.89 10.21 -9.31
C GLN A 83 -13.60 9.44 -9.07
N GLY A 84 -13.66 8.26 -8.46
CA GLY A 84 -12.49 7.47 -8.11
C GLY A 84 -12.30 7.32 -6.61
N LEU A 85 -11.14 6.80 -6.24
CA LEU A 85 -10.71 6.64 -4.86
C LEU A 85 -9.60 7.62 -4.55
N VAL A 86 -9.67 8.23 -3.38
CA VAL A 86 -8.58 9.04 -2.82
C VAL A 86 -8.02 8.29 -1.61
N LEU A 87 -6.75 7.90 -1.67
CA LEU A 87 -6.06 7.28 -0.54
C LEU A 87 -5.02 8.24 0.02
N ARG A 88 -4.99 8.38 1.35
CA ARG A 88 -4.02 9.20 2.08
C ARG A 88 -3.51 8.44 3.29
N GLU A 89 -2.21 8.51 3.55
CA GLU A 89 -1.62 7.95 4.77
C GLU A 89 -2.16 8.68 6.01
N ILE A 90 -2.48 7.91 7.05
CA ILE A 90 -2.95 8.39 8.35
C ILE A 90 -1.74 8.48 9.28
N GLY A 91 -1.54 9.64 9.90
CA GLY A 91 -0.44 9.89 10.84
C GLY A 91 0.06 11.32 10.77
N ARG A 92 1.07 11.65 11.59
CA ARG A 92 1.74 12.96 11.52
C ARG A 92 2.85 12.95 10.47
N GLY A 93 2.89 14.00 9.66
CA GLY A 93 3.95 14.26 8.69
C GLY A 93 3.43 15.06 7.51
N ASP A 94 3.92 16.28 7.35
CA ASP A 94 3.68 17.04 6.13
C ASP A 94 4.35 16.33 4.94
N GLY A 95 3.66 16.31 3.81
CA GLY A 95 4.21 15.83 2.55
C GLY A 95 4.01 14.36 2.20
N ARG A 96 3.07 13.66 2.87
CA ARG A 96 2.64 12.33 2.44
C ARG A 96 1.98 12.36 1.05
N PRO A 97 2.20 11.34 0.22
CA PRO A 97 1.56 11.25 -1.09
C PRO A 97 0.04 11.05 -0.95
N GLU A 98 -0.72 11.73 -1.81
CA GLU A 98 -2.11 11.40 -2.12
C GLU A 98 -2.14 10.48 -3.33
N TYR A 99 -2.88 9.38 -3.24
CA TYR A 99 -3.13 8.48 -4.35
C TYR A 99 -4.54 8.70 -4.87
N ARG A 100 -4.69 8.90 -6.17
CA ARG A 100 -5.98 8.90 -6.86
C ARG A 100 -6.07 7.70 -7.77
N VAL A 101 -7.06 6.85 -7.55
CA VAL A 101 -7.28 5.64 -8.36
C VAL A 101 -8.59 5.79 -9.11
N LYS A 102 -8.56 5.75 -10.44
CA LYS A 102 -9.76 5.80 -11.27
C LYS A 102 -9.51 5.20 -12.63
N ASN A 103 -10.45 4.41 -13.14
CA ASN A 103 -10.55 4.02 -14.55
C ASN A 103 -9.21 3.52 -15.14
N GLY A 104 -8.55 2.66 -14.38
CA GLY A 104 -7.30 2.03 -14.77
C GLY A 104 -6.06 2.92 -14.69
N TRP A 105 -6.13 3.97 -13.88
CA TRP A 105 -5.01 4.84 -13.55
C TRP A 105 -4.83 4.95 -12.05
N VAL A 106 -3.57 4.99 -11.63
CA VAL A 106 -3.17 5.45 -10.31
C VAL A 106 -2.33 6.71 -10.47
N VAL A 107 -2.75 7.81 -9.86
CA VAL A 107 -2.01 9.08 -9.86
C VAL A 107 -1.51 9.33 -8.45
N VAL A 108 -0.19 9.41 -8.30
CA VAL A 108 0.46 9.69 -7.02
C VAL A 108 0.90 11.15 -7.01
N LYS A 109 0.32 11.93 -6.11
CA LYS A 109 0.63 13.34 -5.92
C LYS A 109 1.41 13.52 -4.62
N SER A 110 2.68 13.85 -4.76
CA SER A 110 3.57 14.29 -3.68
C SER A 110 3.66 15.83 -3.69
N PRO A 111 4.24 16.46 -2.65
CA PRO A 111 4.36 17.93 -2.60
C PRO A 111 5.09 18.55 -3.79
N THR A 112 6.08 17.82 -4.33
CA THR A 112 6.99 18.31 -5.37
C THR A 112 6.79 17.65 -6.73
N SER A 113 5.94 16.63 -6.82
CA SER A 113 5.81 15.84 -8.05
C SER A 113 4.45 15.17 -8.16
N GLN A 114 4.08 14.86 -9.40
CA GLN A 114 2.92 14.06 -9.73
C GLN A 114 3.34 12.99 -10.72
N LYS A 115 3.01 11.73 -10.42
CA LYS A 115 3.31 10.58 -11.27
C LYS A 115 2.02 9.83 -11.60
N GLY A 116 1.91 9.36 -12.84
CA GLY A 116 0.81 8.51 -13.28
C GLY A 116 1.31 7.09 -13.51
N TYR A 117 0.49 6.11 -13.15
CA TYR A 117 0.75 4.69 -13.34
C TYR A 117 -0.45 4.05 -14.03
N ALA A 118 -0.20 3.18 -15.00
CA ALA A 118 -1.24 2.48 -15.73
C ALA A 118 -1.62 1.17 -15.01
N ASP A 119 -2.93 0.98 -14.79
CA ASP A 119 -3.55 -0.26 -14.31
C ASP A 119 -4.74 -0.60 -15.23
N PRO A 120 -4.49 -0.96 -16.50
CA PRO A 120 -5.55 -1.08 -17.52
C PRO A 120 -6.63 -2.11 -17.17
N LEU A 121 -6.32 -3.05 -16.28
CA LEU A 121 -7.26 -4.08 -15.79
C LEU A 121 -8.02 -3.65 -14.54
N ARG A 122 -7.84 -2.40 -14.08
CA ARG A 122 -8.49 -1.80 -12.90
C ARG A 122 -8.33 -2.65 -11.63
N LYS A 123 -7.23 -3.42 -11.54
CA LYS A 123 -7.03 -4.41 -10.47
C LYS A 123 -6.87 -3.75 -9.10
N THR A 124 -6.18 -2.61 -9.07
CA THR A 124 -5.96 -1.80 -7.87
C THR A 124 -7.27 -1.20 -7.39
N GLU A 125 -8.04 -0.60 -8.30
CA GLU A 125 -9.35 -0.01 -8.00
C GLU A 125 -10.32 -1.05 -7.43
N ALA A 126 -10.50 -2.18 -8.14
CA ALA A 126 -11.37 -3.26 -7.70
C ALA A 126 -10.92 -3.87 -6.37
N TRP A 127 -9.61 -4.01 -6.15
CA TRP A 127 -9.07 -4.54 -4.90
C TRP A 127 -9.37 -3.61 -3.71
N VAL A 128 -9.20 -2.30 -3.85
CA VAL A 128 -9.50 -1.34 -2.77
C VAL A 128 -11.00 -1.34 -2.44
N ILE A 129 -11.87 -1.36 -3.45
CA ILE A 129 -13.33 -1.44 -3.24
C ILE A 129 -13.73 -2.73 -2.51
N LYS A 130 -13.10 -3.85 -2.87
CA LYS A 130 -13.33 -5.12 -2.17
C LYS A 130 -12.89 -5.07 -0.70
N ALA A 131 -11.79 -4.41 -0.39
CA ALA A 131 -11.35 -4.22 1.00
C ALA A 131 -12.38 -3.41 1.82
N GLY A 132 -13.00 -2.40 1.20
CA GLY A 132 -14.03 -1.57 1.83
C GLY A 132 -15.44 -2.16 1.87
N GLN A 133 -15.70 -3.31 1.22
CA GLN A 133 -17.05 -3.82 0.97
C GLN A 133 -17.91 -3.98 2.24
N ARG A 134 -17.28 -4.33 3.38
CA ARG A 134 -18.00 -4.56 4.65
C ARG A 134 -18.37 -3.28 5.40
N VAL A 135 -17.78 -2.15 5.03
CA VAL A 135 -17.85 -0.88 5.78
C VAL A 135 -18.42 0.26 4.94
N VAL A 136 -18.31 0.18 3.61
CA VAL A 136 -18.89 1.15 2.68
C VAL A 136 -20.41 0.94 2.64
N PRO A 137 -21.23 2.01 2.72
CA PRO A 137 -22.67 1.91 2.57
C PRO A 137 -23.06 1.23 1.25
N ALA A 138 -24.05 0.33 1.29
CA ALA A 138 -24.44 -0.49 0.13
C ALA A 138 -24.77 0.36 -1.11
N ALA A 139 -25.42 1.50 -0.94
CA ALA A 139 -25.74 2.40 -2.06
C ALA A 139 -24.48 2.93 -2.77
N ALA A 140 -23.46 3.35 -2.01
CA ALA A 140 -22.19 3.81 -2.57
C ALA A 140 -21.41 2.65 -3.20
N TYR A 141 -21.45 1.47 -2.59
CA TYR A 141 -20.83 0.27 -3.16
C TYR A 141 -21.43 -0.10 -4.51
N GLU A 142 -22.76 -0.11 -4.62
CA GLU A 142 -23.44 -0.42 -5.88
C GLU A 142 -23.19 0.63 -6.97
N GLU A 143 -23.13 1.91 -6.63
CA GLU A 143 -22.75 2.97 -7.56
C GLU A 143 -21.36 2.72 -8.16
N VAL A 144 -20.36 2.45 -7.30
CA VAL A 144 -19.01 2.15 -7.75
C VAL A 144 -18.96 0.84 -8.55
N ARG A 145 -19.72 -0.16 -8.15
CA ARG A 145 -19.80 -1.45 -8.85
C ARG A 145 -20.32 -1.28 -10.27
N ARG A 146 -21.40 -0.50 -10.46
CA ARG A 146 -21.94 -0.17 -11.80
C ARG A 146 -20.90 0.51 -12.68
N GLU A 147 -20.12 1.42 -12.12
CA GLU A 147 -19.04 2.13 -12.81
C GLU A 147 -17.81 1.26 -13.10
N LEU A 148 -17.58 0.21 -12.31
CA LEU A 148 -16.54 -0.80 -12.58
C LEU A 148 -16.96 -1.74 -13.71
N ASP A 149 -18.25 -2.05 -13.80
CA ASP A 149 -18.82 -2.97 -14.81
C ASP A 149 -19.14 -2.26 -16.15
N SER A 150 -19.34 -0.94 -16.14
CA SER A 150 -19.51 -0.13 -17.35
C SER A 150 -18.16 -0.02 -18.08
N LYS A 151 -18.08 -0.62 -19.28
CA LYS A 151 -16.87 -0.69 -20.12
C LYS A 151 -16.82 0.44 -21.14
#